data_AF-W2YBG7-F1
#
_entry.id   AF-W2YBG7-F1
#
_cell.length_a   1.000
_cell.length_b   1.000
_cell.length_c   1.000
_cell.angle_alpha   90.00
_cell.angle_beta   90.00
_cell.angle_gamma   90.00
#
_symmetry.space_group_name_H-M   'P 1'
#
loop_
_entity.id
_entity.type
_entity.pdbx_description
1 polymer ?
#
loop_
_entity_poly.entity_id
_entity_poly.type
_entity_poly.pdbx_seq_one_letter_code
_entity_poly.pdbx_strand_id
1 'polypeptide(L)'
;MSLVQAAYNENPDQDFTSMMTPIEDTTAVWSAMRAGLKEAERDLGYDSMILFHPTNSWIVKPEVTPLPYGHAMLPNEEDRVSVDWSRSTRSDVFTPIGGWDSTKNYENIVEMRDKFTGPVLDLENHYEGAHINFNAEKPMRNASHIRTGLSHAVYNGATGFAYGAQSVWQLYEPKSNLLEESLFYNPLLNQNESGSWREDIYFEGGMQAQYVTKLLRNLSTANLEQLEPAREILASPSNHTGKSVNTFEGTRYISILTSKARDHYFVYTGHGDSFSLQLDNGSGSRSGSATWFSPRDGQYYASFTVSVPEGGNDTRVDFTPPTTGSIDNDWLLVLEF
;
A
#
# COMPACT_ATOMS: atom_id res chain seq x y z
N MET A 1 21.46 7.10 -9.63
CA MET A 1 20.94 7.33 -11.00
C MET A 1 21.87 6.57 -11.95
N SER A 2 21.38 5.74 -12.88
CA SER A 2 22.28 4.97 -13.77
C SER A 2 23.01 5.91 -14.74
N LEU A 3 24.16 5.50 -15.27
CA LEU A 3 24.87 6.27 -16.30
C LEU A 3 24.00 6.53 -17.53
N VAL A 4 23.13 5.57 -17.87
CA VAL A 4 22.15 5.69 -18.97
C VAL A 4 21.08 6.73 -18.66
N GLN A 5 20.56 6.76 -17.42
CA GLN A 5 19.59 7.76 -16.99
C GLN A 5 20.20 9.18 -16.98
N ALA A 6 21.44 9.32 -16.53
CA ALA A 6 22.16 10.59 -16.56
C ALA A 6 22.34 11.08 -17.99
N ALA A 7 22.81 10.20 -18.89
CA ALA A 7 22.97 10.54 -20.30
C ALA A 7 21.64 10.92 -20.98
N TYR A 8 20.55 10.18 -20.74
CA TYR A 8 19.24 10.55 -21.27
C TYR A 8 18.77 11.92 -20.78
N ASN A 9 19.00 12.25 -19.51
CA ASN A 9 18.64 13.56 -18.97
C ASN A 9 19.41 14.70 -19.65
N GLU A 10 20.66 14.46 -20.08
CA GLU A 10 21.47 15.42 -20.83
C GLU A 10 21.00 15.55 -22.30
N ASN A 11 20.54 14.47 -22.91
CA ASN A 11 20.01 14.47 -24.27
C ASN A 11 18.86 13.45 -24.46
N PRO A 12 17.59 13.86 -24.28
CA PRO A 12 16.43 12.98 -24.41
C PRO A 12 16.17 12.50 -25.85
N ASP A 13 16.72 13.19 -26.85
CA ASP A 13 16.52 12.90 -28.27
C ASP A 13 17.54 11.88 -28.81
N GLN A 14 18.51 11.45 -28.00
CA GLN A 14 19.46 10.42 -28.41
C GLN A 14 18.79 9.05 -28.49
N ASP A 15 19.37 8.16 -29.29
CA ASP A 15 18.88 6.79 -29.40
C ASP A 15 19.14 6.01 -28.11
N PHE A 16 18.19 6.10 -27.18
CA PHE A 16 18.21 5.38 -25.91
C PHE A 16 18.37 3.87 -26.11
N THR A 17 17.77 3.31 -27.17
CA THR A 17 17.83 1.88 -27.45
C THR A 17 19.27 1.42 -27.72
N SER A 18 20.07 2.24 -28.40
CA SER A 18 21.48 1.95 -28.64
C SER A 18 22.35 1.94 -27.37
N MET A 19 21.88 2.54 -26.28
CA MET A 19 22.59 2.63 -25.00
C MET A 19 22.24 1.48 -24.05
N MET A 20 21.18 0.74 -24.34
CA MET A 20 20.71 -0.35 -23.51
C MET A 20 21.40 -1.65 -23.88
N THR A 21 21.85 -2.39 -22.87
CA THR A 21 22.20 -3.80 -23.05
C THR A 21 20.96 -4.60 -23.43
N PRO A 22 21.09 -5.71 -24.18
CA PRO A 22 19.97 -6.59 -24.47
C PRO A 22 19.21 -6.96 -23.19
N ILE A 23 17.88 -7.00 -23.28
CA ILE A 23 17.04 -7.48 -22.19
C ILE A 23 17.22 -9.00 -22.12
N GLU A 24 17.62 -9.50 -20.96
CA GLU A 24 17.77 -10.93 -20.71
C GLU A 24 16.60 -11.42 -19.84
N ASP A 25 15.90 -12.43 -20.34
CA ASP A 25 14.92 -13.15 -19.53
C ASP A 25 15.64 -14.11 -18.58
N THR A 26 15.49 -13.86 -17.29
CA THR A 26 16.09 -14.65 -16.21
C THR A 26 15.07 -15.52 -15.46
N THR A 27 13.82 -15.62 -15.92
CA THR A 27 12.75 -16.37 -15.24
C THR A 27 13.15 -17.82 -14.95
N ALA A 28 13.86 -18.48 -15.86
CA ALA A 28 14.33 -19.86 -15.64
C ALA A 28 15.25 -20.02 -14.42
N VAL A 29 16.06 -19.00 -14.10
CA VAL A 29 16.93 -19.00 -12.91
C VAL A 29 16.08 -18.94 -11.64
N TRP A 30 15.06 -18.08 -11.64
CA TRP A 30 14.17 -17.90 -10.49
C TRP A 30 13.24 -19.09 -10.28
N SER A 31 12.69 -19.69 -11.34
CA SER A 31 11.94 -20.94 -11.27
C SER A 31 12.78 -22.08 -10.70
N ALA A 32 14.04 -22.23 -11.15
CA ALA A 32 14.94 -23.26 -10.62
C ALA A 32 15.27 -23.05 -9.13
N MET A 33 15.52 -21.80 -8.72
CA MET A 33 15.76 -21.46 -7.31
C MET A 33 14.54 -21.79 -6.44
N ARG A 34 13.34 -21.40 -6.89
CA ARG A 34 12.08 -21.69 -6.21
C ARG A 34 11.86 -23.20 -6.08
N ALA A 35 12.06 -23.96 -7.17
CA ALA A 35 11.86 -25.40 -7.18
C ALA A 35 12.78 -26.11 -6.18
N GLY A 36 14.07 -25.76 -6.17
CA GLY A 36 15.03 -26.31 -5.21
C GLY A 36 14.67 -26.00 -3.75
N LEU A 37 14.19 -24.79 -3.46
CA LEU A 37 13.74 -24.43 -2.11
C LEU A 37 12.51 -25.25 -1.69
N LYS A 38 11.48 -25.33 -2.55
CA LYS A 38 10.27 -26.12 -2.24
C LYS A 38 10.57 -27.61 -2.08
N GLU A 39 11.47 -28.17 -2.87
CA GLU A 39 11.88 -29.57 -2.74
C GLU A 39 12.59 -29.82 -1.42
N ALA A 40 13.59 -28.99 -1.08
CA ALA A 40 14.33 -29.13 0.17
C ALA A 40 13.44 -28.99 1.41
N GLU A 41 12.47 -28.06 1.41
CA GLU A 41 11.54 -27.90 2.54
C GLU A 41 10.51 -29.04 2.61
N ARG A 42 10.02 -29.53 1.46
CA ARG A 42 9.10 -30.66 1.40
C ARG A 42 9.73 -31.94 1.92
N ASP A 43 11.01 -32.18 1.64
CA ASP A 43 11.74 -33.34 2.16
C ASP A 43 11.83 -33.34 3.69
N LEU A 44 11.69 -32.18 4.32
CA LEU A 44 11.60 -31.99 5.76
C LEU A 44 10.15 -31.97 6.29
N GLY A 45 9.15 -32.13 5.41
CA GLY A 45 7.73 -32.16 5.76
C GLY A 45 7.03 -30.80 5.82
N TYR A 46 7.65 -29.74 5.27
CA TYR A 46 7.05 -28.40 5.21
C TYR A 46 6.41 -28.11 3.85
N ASP A 47 5.45 -27.18 3.82
CA ASP A 47 4.97 -26.56 2.59
C ASP A 47 5.31 -25.05 2.61
N SER A 48 6.23 -24.65 1.74
CA SER A 48 6.75 -23.29 1.67
C SER A 48 5.73 -22.32 1.08
N MET A 49 5.54 -21.18 1.74
CA MET A 49 4.97 -20.00 1.10
C MET A 49 6.06 -19.28 0.31
N ILE A 50 5.81 -19.04 -0.98
CA ILE A 50 6.76 -18.39 -1.89
C ILE A 50 6.25 -17.00 -2.28
N LEU A 51 7.11 -16.01 -2.15
CA LEU A 51 6.92 -14.65 -2.64
C LEU A 51 8.13 -14.28 -3.51
N PHE A 52 7.93 -13.51 -4.58
CA PHE A 52 9.00 -13.05 -5.46
C PHE A 52 9.18 -11.53 -5.41
N HIS A 53 10.25 -10.98 -4.81
CA HIS A 53 10.42 -9.53 -4.65
C HIS A 53 10.71 -8.86 -5.98
N PRO A 54 9.74 -8.19 -6.63
CA PRO A 54 10.01 -7.58 -7.91
C PRO A 54 10.75 -6.25 -7.70
N THR A 55 11.27 -5.70 -8.79
CA THR A 55 11.71 -4.29 -8.81
C THR A 55 10.51 -3.34 -8.63
N ASN A 56 10.73 -2.04 -8.59
CA ASN A 56 9.67 -1.02 -8.49
C ASN A 56 9.34 -0.36 -9.84
N SER A 57 9.90 -0.86 -10.93
CA SER A 57 9.86 -0.24 -12.26
C SER A 57 9.90 -1.29 -13.37
N TRP A 58 9.49 -0.92 -14.57
CA TRP A 58 9.52 -1.80 -15.75
C TRP A 58 10.03 -1.05 -16.97
N ILE A 59 10.59 -1.78 -17.93
CA ILE A 59 11.06 -1.20 -19.17
C ILE A 59 9.85 -0.92 -20.06
N VAL A 60 9.81 0.28 -20.65
CA VAL A 60 8.81 0.72 -21.63
C VAL A 60 9.42 0.82 -23.02
N LYS A 61 10.73 1.06 -23.11
CA LYS A 61 11.50 1.07 -24.36
C LYS A 61 12.85 0.36 -24.19
N PRO A 62 13.35 -0.40 -25.18
CA PRO A 62 12.76 -0.61 -26.51
C PRO A 62 11.55 -1.55 -26.52
N GLU A 63 11.42 -2.40 -25.52
CA GLU A 63 10.36 -3.39 -25.40
C GLU A 63 9.70 -3.24 -24.03
N VAL A 64 8.39 -3.45 -23.98
CA VAL A 64 7.62 -3.35 -22.74
C VAL A 64 7.77 -4.66 -21.97
N THR A 65 8.46 -4.62 -20.83
CA THR A 65 8.54 -5.77 -19.93
C THR A 65 7.28 -5.88 -19.07
N PRO A 66 6.98 -7.06 -18.49
CA PRO A 66 5.88 -7.21 -17.55
C PRO A 66 5.93 -6.18 -16.41
N LEU A 67 4.74 -5.80 -15.93
CA LEU A 67 4.63 -4.98 -14.73
C LEU A 67 5.25 -5.73 -13.54
N PRO A 68 5.91 -5.01 -12.61
CA PRO A 68 6.68 -5.65 -11.56
C PRO A 68 5.79 -6.13 -10.40
N TYR A 69 4.99 -7.14 -10.68
CA TYR A 69 4.21 -7.94 -9.72
C TYR A 69 4.86 -9.31 -9.54
N GLY A 70 4.80 -9.86 -8.32
CA GLY A 70 5.38 -11.17 -8.01
C GLY A 70 4.87 -12.30 -8.93
N HIS A 71 3.58 -12.33 -9.22
CA HIS A 71 2.98 -13.33 -10.11
C HIS A 71 3.48 -13.23 -11.56
N ALA A 72 3.86 -12.04 -12.00
CA ALA A 72 4.36 -11.83 -13.36
C ALA A 72 5.79 -12.35 -13.55
N MET A 73 6.54 -12.52 -12.45
CA MET A 73 7.95 -12.96 -12.48
C MET A 73 8.08 -14.48 -12.53
N LEU A 74 7.05 -15.20 -12.07
CA LEU A 74 6.92 -16.66 -12.14
C LEU A 74 5.58 -17.00 -12.80
N PRO A 75 5.46 -16.83 -14.14
CA PRO A 75 4.17 -16.86 -14.84
C PRO A 75 3.61 -18.27 -15.06
N ASN A 76 4.42 -19.31 -14.91
CA ASN A 76 3.96 -20.70 -15.03
C ASN A 76 3.17 -21.09 -13.77
N GLU A 77 1.99 -21.69 -13.92
CA GLU A 77 1.13 -22.06 -12.79
C GLU A 77 1.84 -22.99 -11.78
N GLU A 78 2.72 -23.88 -12.26
CA GLU A 78 3.52 -24.78 -11.41
C GLU A 78 4.55 -24.06 -10.51
N ASP A 79 4.97 -22.86 -10.93
CA ASP A 79 5.93 -21.99 -10.25
C ASP A 79 5.25 -20.83 -9.50
N ARG A 80 3.92 -20.70 -9.63
CA ARG A 80 3.16 -19.56 -9.14
C ARG A 80 3.49 -19.24 -7.68
N VAL A 81 3.63 -17.94 -7.39
CA VAL A 81 3.79 -17.40 -6.03
C VAL A 81 2.57 -17.73 -5.15
N SER A 82 2.80 -17.91 -3.86
CA SER A 82 1.73 -18.14 -2.88
C SER A 82 0.96 -16.86 -2.55
N VAL A 83 1.66 -15.72 -2.56
CA VAL A 83 1.12 -14.38 -2.35
C VAL A 83 1.71 -13.47 -3.42
N ASP A 84 0.85 -12.72 -4.07
CA ASP A 84 1.29 -11.72 -5.05
C ASP A 84 1.58 -10.38 -4.36
N TRP A 85 2.47 -9.59 -4.95
CA TRP A 85 2.91 -8.35 -4.35
C TRP A 85 3.61 -7.42 -5.33
N SER A 86 3.72 -6.17 -4.88
CA SER A 86 4.44 -5.10 -5.56
C SER A 86 5.36 -4.37 -4.58
N ARG A 87 6.24 -3.53 -5.14
CA ARG A 87 7.06 -2.56 -4.42
C ARG A 87 6.65 -1.15 -4.85
N SER A 88 5.97 -0.39 -3.99
CA SER A 88 5.45 0.95 -4.30
C SER A 88 6.33 2.12 -3.84
N THR A 89 7.50 1.87 -3.23
CA THR A 89 8.35 2.89 -2.55
C THR A 89 8.67 4.20 -3.29
N ARG A 90 8.72 4.19 -4.63
CA ARG A 90 9.18 5.33 -5.45
C ARG A 90 8.19 5.68 -6.53
N SER A 91 8.17 6.97 -6.86
CA SER A 91 7.54 7.51 -8.05
C SER A 91 8.58 7.78 -9.13
N ASP A 92 8.88 6.80 -9.97
CA ASP A 92 9.86 6.92 -11.06
C ASP A 92 9.14 7.29 -12.37
N VAL A 93 9.47 8.45 -12.94
CA VAL A 93 8.98 8.85 -14.27
C VAL A 93 10.18 9.11 -15.15
N PHE A 94 10.57 8.09 -15.88
CA PHE A 94 11.62 8.15 -16.89
C PHE A 94 11.03 7.57 -18.17
N THR A 95 10.94 8.29 -19.28
CA THR A 95 10.16 7.82 -20.45
C THR A 95 10.50 6.39 -20.92
N PRO A 96 11.75 5.90 -20.83
CA PRO A 96 12.08 4.50 -21.12
C PRO A 96 11.76 3.48 -20.01
N ILE A 97 11.48 3.92 -18.78
CA ILE A 97 11.17 3.09 -17.61
C ILE A 97 9.88 3.59 -16.93
N GLY A 98 8.86 2.74 -16.93
CA GLY A 98 7.67 2.98 -16.13
C GLY A 98 7.96 2.78 -14.64
N GLY A 99 7.32 3.59 -13.82
CA GLY A 99 7.35 3.47 -12.37
C GLY A 99 5.97 3.70 -11.78
N TRP A 100 5.78 3.20 -10.57
CA TRP A 100 4.56 3.41 -9.81
C TRP A 100 4.41 4.87 -9.37
N ASP A 101 3.24 5.26 -8.86
CA ASP A 101 3.12 6.42 -7.98
C ASP A 101 3.03 5.91 -6.55
N SER A 102 4.03 6.21 -5.72
CA SER A 102 4.08 5.78 -4.33
C SER A 102 2.90 6.25 -3.47
N THR A 103 2.18 7.29 -3.89
CA THR A 103 0.98 7.76 -3.20
C THR A 103 -0.29 7.00 -3.60
N LYS A 104 -0.19 6.14 -4.63
CA LYS A 104 -1.31 5.40 -5.23
C LYS A 104 -1.12 3.89 -5.18
N ASN A 105 -0.47 3.39 -4.13
CA ASN A 105 -0.21 1.96 -3.98
C ASN A 105 -1.48 1.08 -3.97
N TYR A 106 -2.66 1.64 -3.70
CA TYR A 106 -3.94 0.96 -3.87
C TYR A 106 -4.23 0.56 -5.32
N GLU A 107 -3.70 1.27 -6.32
CA GLU A 107 -3.85 0.88 -7.75
C GLU A 107 -3.18 -0.47 -7.98
N ASN A 108 -2.00 -0.69 -7.40
CA ASN A 108 -1.30 -1.98 -7.45
C ASN A 108 -2.13 -3.08 -6.78
N ILE A 109 -2.72 -2.81 -5.61
CA ILE A 109 -3.56 -3.79 -4.92
C ILE A 109 -4.78 -4.17 -5.76
N VAL A 110 -5.48 -3.20 -6.33
CA VAL A 110 -6.63 -3.44 -7.20
C VAL A 110 -6.22 -4.28 -8.42
N GLU A 111 -5.15 -3.88 -9.10
CA GLU A 111 -4.67 -4.58 -10.29
C GLU A 111 -4.20 -6.01 -10.01
N MET A 112 -3.48 -6.24 -8.90
CA MET A 112 -3.08 -7.58 -8.48
C MET A 112 -4.30 -8.45 -8.17
N ARG A 113 -5.31 -7.93 -7.46
CA ARG A 113 -6.54 -8.69 -7.16
C ARG A 113 -7.33 -9.07 -8.41
N ASP A 114 -7.31 -8.23 -9.44
CA ASP A 114 -7.99 -8.50 -10.70
C ASP A 114 -7.28 -9.60 -11.52
N LYS A 115 -5.97 -9.75 -11.35
CA LYS A 115 -5.11 -10.66 -12.15
C LYS A 115 -4.64 -11.90 -11.40
N PHE A 116 -4.76 -11.94 -10.08
CA PHE A 116 -4.27 -13.00 -9.22
C PHE A 116 -5.36 -13.48 -8.25
N THR A 117 -5.64 -14.78 -8.26
CA THR A 117 -6.72 -15.38 -7.44
C THR A 117 -6.32 -15.64 -5.99
N GLY A 118 -5.08 -15.37 -5.60
CA GLY A 118 -4.57 -15.54 -4.25
C GLY A 118 -4.50 -14.23 -3.45
N PRO A 119 -3.94 -14.27 -2.24
CA PRO A 119 -3.72 -13.07 -1.43
C PRO A 119 -2.72 -12.13 -2.11
N VAL A 120 -2.93 -10.83 -1.93
CA VAL A 120 -2.04 -9.79 -2.45
C VAL A 120 -1.54 -8.88 -1.33
N LEU A 121 -0.34 -8.31 -1.45
CA LEU A 121 0.17 -7.32 -0.49
C LEU A 121 1.12 -6.31 -1.14
N ASP A 122 1.28 -5.16 -0.50
CA ASP A 122 2.36 -4.22 -0.82
C ASP A 122 3.47 -4.44 0.20
N LEU A 123 4.53 -5.16 -0.18
CA LEU A 123 5.58 -5.55 0.77
C LEU A 123 6.63 -4.48 0.95
N GLU A 124 6.76 -3.54 0.01
CA GLU A 124 7.75 -2.49 0.14
C GLU A 124 7.10 -1.16 -0.26
N ASN A 125 6.30 -0.67 0.69
CA ASN A 125 5.73 0.67 0.69
C ASN A 125 6.80 1.69 1.13
N HIS A 126 6.51 2.97 0.96
CA HIS A 126 7.47 4.02 1.29
C HIS A 126 7.97 3.96 2.74
N TYR A 127 9.26 4.26 2.91
CA TYR A 127 9.91 4.19 4.22
C TYR A 127 9.71 5.47 5.04
N GLU A 128 9.49 5.30 6.33
CA GLU A 128 9.50 6.42 7.28
C GLU A 128 10.92 6.98 7.41
N GLY A 129 11.05 8.30 7.46
CA GLY A 129 12.35 8.96 7.47
C GLY A 129 13.05 8.98 6.10
N ALA A 130 12.49 8.38 5.05
CA ALA A 130 13.01 8.56 3.69
C ALA A 130 12.45 9.83 3.05
N HIS A 131 13.28 10.55 2.32
CA HIS A 131 12.80 11.57 1.39
C HIS A 131 11.97 10.95 0.25
N ILE A 132 10.99 11.69 -0.27
CA ILE A 132 10.22 11.24 -1.45
C ILE A 132 11.20 10.94 -2.60
N ASN A 133 11.07 9.76 -3.20
CA ASN A 133 11.99 9.21 -4.21
C ASN A 133 13.47 9.20 -3.79
N PHE A 134 13.75 9.21 -2.48
CA PHE A 134 15.09 9.31 -1.94
C PHE A 134 15.85 10.58 -2.40
N ASN A 135 15.13 11.66 -2.75
CA ASN A 135 15.74 12.93 -3.13
C ASN A 135 15.76 13.88 -1.92
N ALA A 136 16.95 14.24 -1.43
CA ALA A 136 17.14 15.11 -0.26
C ALA A 136 16.45 16.49 -0.37
N GLU A 137 16.17 16.97 -1.58
CA GLU A 137 15.45 18.23 -1.82
C GLU A 137 13.94 18.11 -1.63
N LYS A 138 13.39 16.89 -1.60
CA LYS A 138 11.96 16.64 -1.39
C LYS A 138 11.64 16.44 0.10
N PRO A 139 10.39 16.62 0.52
CA PRO A 139 9.99 16.34 1.90
C PRO A 139 10.31 14.90 2.34
N MET A 140 10.59 14.76 3.63
CA MET A 140 10.75 13.46 4.30
C MET A 140 9.38 12.89 4.66
N ARG A 141 9.22 11.57 4.48
CA ARG A 141 7.99 10.87 4.85
C ARG A 141 7.91 10.65 6.35
N ASN A 142 6.77 11.00 6.92
CA ASN A 142 6.46 10.90 8.34
C ASN A 142 5.38 9.82 8.58
N ALA A 143 5.00 9.66 9.84
CA ALA A 143 3.95 8.75 10.29
C ALA A 143 2.65 8.84 9.49
N SER A 144 2.17 10.05 9.15
CA SER A 144 0.93 10.23 8.39
C SER A 144 1.02 9.69 6.96
N HIS A 145 2.18 9.83 6.29
CA HIS A 145 2.40 9.20 4.99
C HIS A 145 2.35 7.68 5.11
N ILE A 146 3.01 7.11 6.13
CA ILE A 146 3.05 5.67 6.39
C ILE A 146 1.64 5.13 6.62
N ARG A 147 0.91 5.67 7.60
CA ARG A 147 -0.46 5.26 7.90
C ARG A 147 -1.37 5.30 6.66
N THR A 148 -1.25 6.35 5.85
CA THR A 148 -2.03 6.52 4.63
C THR A 148 -1.76 5.42 3.60
N GLY A 149 -0.49 5.15 3.28
CA GLY A 149 -0.12 4.08 2.34
C GLY A 149 -0.55 2.70 2.82
N LEU A 150 -0.30 2.39 4.10
CA LEU A 150 -0.66 1.09 4.69
C LEU A 150 -2.18 0.90 4.73
N SER A 151 -2.92 1.93 5.14
CA SER A 151 -4.40 1.88 5.21
C SER A 151 -5.01 1.75 3.83
N HIS A 152 -4.51 2.49 2.83
CA HIS A 152 -4.97 2.32 1.45
C HIS A 152 -4.72 0.91 0.92
N ALA A 153 -3.59 0.27 1.21
CA ALA A 153 -3.40 -1.11 0.80
C ALA A 153 -4.42 -2.06 1.45
N VAL A 154 -4.53 -2.02 2.77
CA VAL A 154 -5.39 -2.93 3.55
C VAL A 154 -6.86 -2.75 3.21
N TYR A 155 -7.35 -1.51 3.18
CA TYR A 155 -8.77 -1.22 2.90
C TYR A 155 -9.11 -1.23 1.40
N ASN A 156 -8.17 -1.62 0.52
CA ASN A 156 -8.44 -2.10 -0.84
C ASN A 156 -8.18 -3.62 -0.98
N GLY A 157 -8.09 -4.35 0.13
CA GLY A 157 -8.10 -5.82 0.13
C GLY A 157 -6.73 -6.49 0.14
N ALA A 158 -5.66 -5.78 0.50
CA ALA A 158 -4.38 -6.42 0.78
C ALA A 158 -4.48 -7.34 2.02
N THR A 159 -3.82 -8.49 1.99
CA THR A 159 -3.79 -9.45 3.11
C THR A 159 -2.97 -8.97 4.32
N GLY A 160 -2.28 -7.83 4.17
CA GLY A 160 -1.37 -7.25 5.15
C GLY A 160 -0.46 -6.22 4.50
N PHE A 161 0.63 -5.89 5.18
CA PHE A 161 1.67 -4.99 4.70
C PHE A 161 3.00 -5.29 5.39
N ALA A 162 4.08 -4.74 4.85
CA ALA A 162 5.31 -4.56 5.62
C ALA A 162 5.56 -3.06 5.86
N TYR A 163 6.02 -2.74 7.07
CA TYR A 163 6.51 -1.43 7.43
C TYR A 163 8.03 -1.38 7.22
N GLY A 164 8.56 -0.22 6.84
CA GLY A 164 10.00 0.02 6.84
C GLY A 164 10.35 1.46 7.17
N ALA A 165 11.53 1.63 7.75
CA ALA A 165 12.13 2.92 8.05
C ALA A 165 13.52 3.00 7.42
N GLN A 166 13.86 4.17 6.89
CA GLN A 166 15.05 4.37 6.05
C GLN A 166 16.35 3.99 6.76
N SER A 167 16.48 4.34 8.03
CA SER A 167 17.64 4.02 8.86
C SER A 167 17.63 2.56 9.32
N VAL A 168 16.45 2.00 9.60
CA VAL A 168 16.30 0.66 10.16
C VAL A 168 16.69 -0.44 9.18
N TRP A 169 16.22 -0.40 7.93
CA TRP A 169 16.55 -1.45 6.96
C TRP A 169 18.05 -1.48 6.61
N GLN A 170 18.73 -0.34 6.79
CA GLN A 170 20.17 -0.21 6.60
C GLN A 170 20.97 -0.59 7.85
N LEU A 171 20.36 -0.59 9.04
CA LEU A 171 21.04 -0.54 10.33
C LEU A 171 21.97 0.69 10.43
N TYR A 172 21.49 1.85 9.99
CA TYR A 172 22.27 3.09 9.97
C TYR A 172 22.50 3.65 11.36
N GLU A 173 23.74 4.04 11.62
CA GLU A 173 24.14 4.69 12.86
C GLU A 173 25.13 5.83 12.54
N PRO A 174 24.96 7.03 13.11
CA PRO A 174 25.92 8.11 12.97
C PRO A 174 27.28 7.67 13.51
N LYS A 175 28.34 8.18 12.87
CA LYS A 175 29.72 7.85 13.23
C LYS A 175 30.04 8.10 14.71
N SER A 176 29.41 9.10 15.32
CA SER A 176 29.57 9.44 16.75
C SER A 176 29.08 8.35 17.70
N ASN A 177 28.20 7.46 17.25
CA ASN A 177 27.56 6.43 18.07
C ASN A 177 28.15 5.04 17.81
N LEU A 178 29.13 4.94 16.90
CA LEU A 178 29.86 3.71 16.64
C LEU A 178 30.97 3.50 17.66
N LEU A 179 31.18 2.23 18.05
CA LEU A 179 32.28 1.86 18.95
C LEU A 179 33.66 2.08 18.30
N GLU A 180 33.74 1.86 16.99
CA GLU A 180 34.96 2.01 16.20
C GLU A 180 34.62 2.62 14.83
N GLU A 181 35.51 3.48 14.32
CA GLU A 181 35.34 4.13 13.01
C GLU A 181 35.34 3.14 11.84
N SER A 182 35.97 1.97 11.99
CA SER A 182 36.00 0.88 11.01
C SER A 182 34.61 0.31 10.69
N LEU A 183 33.63 0.50 11.58
CA LEU A 183 32.25 0.05 11.41
C LEU A 183 31.42 1.01 10.56
N PHE A 184 31.94 2.20 10.27
CA PHE A 184 31.21 3.21 9.49
C PHE A 184 31.11 2.80 8.03
N TYR A 185 29.91 2.95 7.48
CA TYR A 185 29.66 2.88 6.05
C TYR A 185 28.88 4.13 5.61
N ASN A 186 29.08 4.53 4.36
CA ASN A 186 28.38 5.68 3.82
C ASN A 186 26.87 5.39 3.74
N PRO A 187 26.00 6.30 4.23
CA PRO A 187 24.56 6.12 4.16
C PRO A 187 24.08 5.93 2.71
N LEU A 188 23.10 5.06 2.51
CA LEU A 188 22.49 4.86 1.20
C LEU A 188 21.28 5.78 1.03
N LEU A 189 21.01 6.15 -0.22
CA LEU A 189 19.76 6.79 -0.64
C LEU A 189 19.40 8.05 0.18
N ASN A 190 20.39 8.91 0.42
CA ASN A 190 20.23 10.17 1.14
C ASN A 190 19.61 10.01 2.53
N GLN A 191 19.98 8.94 3.25
CA GLN A 191 19.66 8.78 4.67
C GLN A 191 20.16 10.00 5.47
N ASN A 192 19.34 10.47 6.40
CA ASN A 192 19.68 11.56 7.31
C ASN A 192 20.89 11.18 8.18
N GLU A 193 21.96 11.97 8.13
CA GLU A 193 23.19 11.74 8.87
C GLU A 193 23.01 11.74 10.40
N SER A 194 21.94 12.34 10.89
CA SER A 194 21.60 12.35 12.32
C SER A 194 20.66 11.21 12.73
N GLY A 195 20.13 10.43 11.79
CA GLY A 195 19.20 9.33 12.11
C GLY A 195 19.93 8.11 12.70
N SER A 196 19.27 7.34 13.56
CA SER A 196 19.85 6.14 14.18
C SER A 196 18.82 5.03 14.14
N TRP A 197 19.16 3.86 13.61
CA TRP A 197 18.25 2.71 13.58
C TRP A 197 17.76 2.30 14.98
N ARG A 198 18.59 2.54 16.01
CA ARG A 198 18.27 2.20 17.40
C ARG A 198 17.19 3.09 17.98
N GLU A 199 17.13 4.34 17.52
CA GLU A 199 16.10 5.31 17.92
C GLU A 199 14.89 5.20 17.01
N ASP A 200 15.13 5.13 15.70
CA ASP A 200 14.13 5.14 14.63
C ASP A 200 13.30 3.84 14.56
N ILE A 201 13.72 2.76 15.23
CA ILE A 201 12.86 1.59 15.45
C ILE A 201 11.58 1.95 16.23
N TYR A 202 11.60 3.07 16.97
CA TYR A 202 10.47 3.63 17.70
C TYR A 202 9.81 4.80 16.96
N PHE A 203 10.04 4.97 15.66
CA PHE A 203 9.33 5.96 14.87
C PHE A 203 7.81 5.84 15.04
N GLU A 204 7.15 7.01 15.02
CA GLU A 204 5.72 7.13 15.30
C GLU A 204 4.89 6.28 14.33
N GLY A 205 5.19 6.30 13.02
CA GLY A 205 4.47 5.50 12.03
C GLY A 205 4.67 4.00 12.25
N GLY A 206 5.88 3.57 12.61
CA GLY A 206 6.17 2.20 13.01
C GLY A 206 5.33 1.73 14.21
N MET A 207 5.20 2.58 15.23
CA MET A 207 4.36 2.30 16.40
C MET A 207 2.86 2.30 16.05
N GLN A 208 2.42 3.14 15.12
CA GLN A 208 1.02 3.25 14.70
C GLN A 208 0.60 2.19 13.67
N ALA A 209 1.54 1.56 12.96
CA ALA A 209 1.26 0.54 11.96
C ALA A 209 0.37 -0.59 12.51
N GLN A 210 0.54 -0.97 13.78
CA GLN A 210 -0.29 -1.98 14.45
C GLN A 210 -1.80 -1.62 14.46
N TYR A 211 -2.15 -0.34 14.42
CA TYR A 211 -3.54 0.11 14.48
C TYR A 211 -4.26 -0.04 13.14
N VAL A 212 -3.52 -0.08 12.02
CA VAL A 212 -4.08 -0.23 10.66
C VAL A 212 -4.90 -1.52 10.55
N THR A 213 -4.46 -2.63 11.16
CA THR A 213 -5.17 -3.92 11.13
C THR A 213 -5.89 -4.27 12.44
N LYS A 214 -5.85 -3.39 13.45
CA LYS A 214 -6.39 -3.69 14.80
C LYS A 214 -7.85 -4.15 14.76
N LEU A 215 -8.67 -3.53 13.92
CA LEU A 215 -10.09 -3.89 13.77
C LEU A 215 -10.27 -5.23 13.09
N LEU A 216 -9.54 -5.47 12.00
CA LEU A 216 -9.60 -6.69 11.21
C LEU A 216 -9.14 -7.91 12.04
N ARG A 217 -8.12 -7.74 12.88
CA ARG A 217 -7.60 -8.79 13.77
C ARG A 217 -8.61 -9.27 14.83
N ASN A 218 -9.66 -8.49 15.10
CA ASN A 218 -10.72 -8.88 16.02
C ASN A 218 -11.83 -9.71 15.34
N LEU A 219 -11.79 -9.83 14.01
CA LEU A 219 -12.73 -10.65 13.25
C LEU A 219 -12.28 -12.11 13.20
N SER A 220 -13.24 -13.03 13.07
CA SER A 220 -12.94 -14.44 12.79
C SER A 220 -12.38 -14.60 11.37
N THR A 221 -11.65 -15.69 11.10
CA THR A 221 -11.20 -16.04 9.74
C THR A 221 -12.36 -16.07 8.75
N ALA A 222 -13.50 -16.66 9.15
CA ALA A 222 -14.70 -16.72 8.31
C ALA A 222 -15.19 -15.31 7.92
N ASN A 223 -15.19 -14.36 8.86
CA ASN A 223 -15.59 -12.98 8.58
C ASN A 223 -14.57 -12.25 7.71
N LEU A 224 -13.27 -12.46 7.94
CA LEU A 224 -12.20 -11.89 7.13
C LEU A 224 -12.30 -12.34 5.66
N GLU A 225 -12.60 -13.62 5.41
CA GLU A 225 -12.77 -14.18 4.06
C GLU A 225 -14.02 -13.67 3.33
N GLN A 226 -14.95 -13.01 4.04
CA GLN A 226 -16.09 -12.33 3.41
C GLN A 226 -15.80 -10.88 3.02
N LEU A 227 -14.64 -10.31 3.38
CA LEU A 227 -14.33 -8.92 3.09
C LEU A 227 -13.90 -8.72 1.63
N GLU A 228 -14.44 -7.69 0.99
CA GLU A 228 -14.13 -7.28 -0.38
C GLU A 228 -14.06 -5.75 -0.50
N PRO A 229 -13.20 -5.22 -1.38
CA PRO A 229 -13.23 -3.80 -1.71
C PRO A 229 -14.54 -3.43 -2.40
N ALA A 230 -15.08 -2.27 -2.06
CA ALA A 230 -16.39 -1.85 -2.54
C ALA A 230 -16.46 -0.35 -2.83
N ARG A 231 -15.49 0.19 -3.57
CA ARG A 231 -15.43 1.64 -3.83
C ARG A 231 -16.58 2.15 -4.69
N GLU A 232 -17.26 1.27 -5.42
CA GLU A 232 -18.44 1.59 -6.24
C GLU A 232 -19.60 2.20 -5.44
N ILE A 233 -19.70 1.92 -4.13
CA ILE A 233 -20.76 2.46 -3.26
C ILE A 233 -20.45 3.86 -2.73
N LEU A 234 -19.24 4.36 -2.97
CA LEU A 234 -18.80 5.69 -2.55
C LEU A 234 -19.52 6.77 -3.36
N ALA A 235 -20.04 7.79 -2.69
CA ALA A 235 -20.56 8.99 -3.33
C ALA A 235 -20.08 10.25 -2.61
N SER A 236 -20.16 11.40 -3.30
CA SER A 236 -19.92 12.69 -2.63
C SER A 236 -21.01 12.97 -1.58
N PRO A 237 -20.81 13.83 -0.56
CA PRO A 237 -21.88 14.32 0.32
C PRO A 237 -23.01 15.05 -0.41
N SER A 238 -24.21 15.07 0.15
CA SER A 238 -25.43 15.60 -0.50
C SER A 238 -25.32 17.08 -0.90
N ASN A 239 -24.51 17.86 -0.18
CA ASN A 239 -24.26 19.28 -0.45
C ASN A 239 -22.85 19.56 -1.01
N HIS A 240 -22.18 18.55 -1.56
CA HIS A 240 -20.82 18.70 -2.05
C HIS A 240 -20.76 19.49 -3.36
N THR A 241 -20.01 20.58 -3.38
CA THR A 241 -19.87 21.49 -4.53
C THR A 241 -18.49 21.40 -5.21
N GLY A 242 -17.60 20.56 -4.68
CA GLY A 242 -16.24 20.37 -5.18
C GLY A 242 -16.10 19.23 -6.19
N LYS A 243 -14.85 18.84 -6.48
CA LYS A 243 -14.54 17.62 -7.25
C LYS A 243 -15.18 16.41 -6.56
N SER A 244 -15.81 15.54 -7.35
CA SER A 244 -16.42 14.31 -6.82
C SER A 244 -15.41 13.52 -6.00
N VAL A 245 -15.80 13.03 -4.81
CA VAL A 245 -14.91 12.27 -3.93
C VAL A 245 -14.39 10.98 -4.60
N ASN A 246 -15.14 10.42 -5.57
CA ASN A 246 -14.70 9.26 -6.36
C ASN A 246 -13.43 9.57 -7.18
N THR A 247 -13.20 10.84 -7.51
CA THR A 247 -12.02 11.30 -8.28
C THR A 247 -10.81 11.61 -7.39
N PHE A 248 -10.94 11.49 -6.06
CA PHE A 248 -9.80 11.69 -5.17
C PHE A 248 -8.77 10.58 -5.36
N GLU A 249 -7.52 11.01 -5.50
CA GLU A 249 -6.36 10.18 -5.79
C GLU A 249 -5.21 10.48 -4.82
N GLY A 250 -4.11 9.73 -4.96
CA GLY A 250 -2.96 9.84 -4.06
C GLY A 250 -3.37 9.64 -2.60
N THR A 251 -2.81 10.44 -1.71
CA THR A 251 -3.08 10.39 -0.26
C THR A 251 -4.51 10.80 0.13
N ARG A 252 -5.27 11.40 -0.78
CA ARG A 252 -6.67 11.83 -0.55
C ARG A 252 -7.70 10.78 -0.98
N TYR A 253 -7.25 9.67 -1.56
CA TYR A 253 -8.11 8.55 -1.95
C TYR A 253 -8.96 8.06 -0.76
N ILE A 254 -10.16 7.51 -1.02
CA ILE A 254 -11.04 6.94 0.02
C ILE A 254 -11.21 5.44 -0.20
N SER A 255 -10.67 4.62 0.69
CA SER A 255 -10.72 3.15 0.54
C SER A 255 -11.93 2.59 1.26
N ILE A 256 -12.59 1.59 0.65
CA ILE A 256 -13.75 0.93 1.22
C ILE A 256 -13.51 -0.56 1.18
N LEU A 257 -13.57 -1.20 2.34
CA LEU A 257 -13.61 -2.64 2.51
C LEU A 257 -14.90 -3.01 3.23
N THR A 258 -15.67 -3.96 2.72
CA THR A 258 -16.95 -4.37 3.30
C THR A 258 -17.15 -5.87 3.21
N SER A 259 -18.00 -6.45 4.05
CA SER A 259 -18.41 -7.84 3.90
C SER A 259 -19.28 -8.02 2.66
N LYS A 260 -19.28 -9.23 2.06
CA LYS A 260 -20.20 -9.60 0.97
C LYS A 260 -21.68 -9.45 1.35
N ALA A 261 -22.01 -9.68 2.63
CA ALA A 261 -23.35 -9.46 3.17
C ALA A 261 -23.70 -7.97 3.33
N ARG A 262 -22.73 -7.08 3.12
CA ARG A 262 -22.86 -5.63 3.26
C ARG A 262 -23.38 -5.23 4.63
N ASP A 263 -22.91 -5.91 5.68
CA ASP A 263 -23.27 -5.71 7.10
C ASP A 263 -22.13 -5.13 7.95
N HIS A 264 -20.89 -5.20 7.46
CA HIS A 264 -19.72 -4.58 8.07
C HIS A 264 -18.99 -3.75 7.00
N TYR A 265 -18.67 -2.50 7.31
CA TYR A 265 -17.98 -1.59 6.42
C TYR A 265 -16.82 -0.92 7.15
N PHE A 266 -15.70 -0.82 6.46
CA PHE A 266 -14.50 -0.11 6.87
C PHE A 266 -14.17 0.91 5.79
N VAL A 267 -14.29 2.20 6.11
CA VAL A 267 -14.04 3.29 5.14
C VAL A 267 -12.92 4.19 5.63
N TYR A 268 -11.78 4.13 4.95
CA TYR A 268 -10.60 4.94 5.27
C TYR A 268 -10.56 6.21 4.42
N THR A 269 -10.44 7.36 5.08
CA THR A 269 -10.25 8.68 4.46
C THR A 269 -8.94 9.27 4.94
N GLY A 270 -7.98 9.48 4.03
CA GLY A 270 -6.62 9.91 4.38
C GLY A 270 -6.51 11.36 4.82
N HIS A 271 -7.47 12.22 4.44
CA HIS A 271 -7.45 13.66 4.78
C HIS A 271 -8.64 14.10 5.63
N GLY A 272 -9.43 13.14 6.11
CA GLY A 272 -10.66 13.43 6.85
C GLY A 272 -11.74 14.06 5.98
N ASP A 273 -11.73 13.78 4.67
CA ASP A 273 -12.79 14.21 3.76
C ASP A 273 -14.11 13.53 4.12
N SER A 274 -15.20 14.31 4.12
CA SER A 274 -16.56 13.78 4.20
C SER A 274 -16.91 13.00 2.93
N PHE A 275 -17.69 11.95 3.08
CA PHE A 275 -18.18 11.11 2.00
C PHE A 275 -19.61 10.66 2.26
N SER A 276 -20.25 10.06 1.27
CA SER A 276 -21.47 9.29 1.45
C SER A 276 -21.28 7.85 1.05
N LEU A 277 -22.05 6.95 1.66
CA LEU A 277 -22.22 5.59 1.20
C LEU A 277 -23.63 5.40 0.64
N GLN A 278 -23.74 4.69 -0.47
CA GLN A 278 -24.99 4.13 -0.96
C GLN A 278 -25.21 2.79 -0.24
N LEU A 279 -26.20 2.74 0.64
CA LEU A 279 -26.48 1.59 1.49
C LEU A 279 -27.79 0.94 1.09
N ASP A 280 -27.74 -0.38 0.93
CA ASP A 280 -28.93 -1.18 0.63
C ASP A 280 -29.59 -1.72 1.88
N ASN A 281 -30.90 -1.93 1.80
CA ASN A 281 -31.72 -2.42 2.90
C ASN A 281 -31.56 -3.95 3.13
N GLY A 282 -30.91 -4.67 2.21
CA GLY A 282 -30.80 -6.13 2.27
C GLY A 282 -32.18 -6.79 2.20
N SER A 283 -32.67 -7.29 3.33
CA SER A 283 -33.99 -7.94 3.45
C SER A 283 -34.88 -7.30 4.53
N GLY A 284 -35.03 -5.97 4.51
CA GLY A 284 -35.92 -5.23 5.42
C GLY A 284 -35.34 -3.89 5.84
N SER A 285 -35.97 -3.20 6.80
CA SER A 285 -35.31 -2.07 7.45
C SER A 285 -34.10 -2.57 8.26
N ARG A 286 -32.99 -1.82 8.22
CA ARG A 286 -31.76 -2.15 8.95
C ARG A 286 -31.30 -0.95 9.76
N SER A 287 -30.76 -1.21 10.94
CA SER A 287 -30.23 -0.17 11.82
C SER A 287 -28.90 -0.62 12.38
N GLY A 288 -27.87 0.19 12.19
CA GLY A 288 -26.51 -0.11 12.58
C GLY A 288 -25.86 1.00 13.41
N SER A 289 -24.65 0.72 13.87
CA SER A 289 -23.75 1.67 14.54
C SER A 289 -22.64 2.06 13.60
N ALA A 290 -22.42 3.36 13.44
CA ALA A 290 -21.29 3.93 12.75
C ALA A 290 -20.37 4.61 13.76
N THR A 291 -19.11 4.21 13.82
CA THR A 291 -18.12 4.72 14.79
C THR A 291 -16.82 5.11 14.11
N TRP A 292 -16.28 6.27 14.46
CA TRP A 292 -14.97 6.73 13.99
C TRP A 292 -13.84 6.12 14.81
N PHE A 293 -12.90 5.49 14.13
CA PHE A 293 -11.65 4.95 14.66
C PHE A 293 -10.47 5.80 14.17
N SER A 294 -9.57 6.13 15.07
CA SER A 294 -8.36 6.90 14.77
C SER A 294 -7.17 5.96 14.59
N PRO A 295 -6.56 5.90 13.39
CA PRO A 295 -5.37 5.08 13.15
C PRO A 295 -4.11 5.65 13.83
N ARG A 296 -4.16 6.86 14.41
CA ARG A 296 -3.05 7.51 15.13
C ARG A 296 -2.81 6.95 16.53
N ASP A 297 -3.87 6.50 17.19
CA ASP A 297 -3.85 6.08 18.60
C ASP A 297 -4.64 4.77 18.85
N GLY A 298 -5.31 4.27 17.82
CA GLY A 298 -6.09 3.05 17.87
C GLY A 298 -7.34 3.15 18.74
N GLN A 299 -7.89 4.36 18.93
CA GLN A 299 -9.07 4.61 19.76
C GLN A 299 -10.32 4.92 18.93
N TYR A 300 -11.48 4.67 19.53
CA TYR A 300 -12.78 5.09 19.00
C TYR A 300 -13.15 6.47 19.54
N TYR A 301 -13.86 7.25 18.72
CA TYR A 301 -14.20 8.64 19.03
C TYR A 301 -15.71 8.88 19.00
N ALA A 302 -16.27 9.27 17.86
CA ALA A 302 -17.69 9.57 17.72
C ALA A 302 -18.46 8.37 17.16
N SER A 303 -19.63 8.10 17.71
CA SER A 303 -20.54 7.01 17.31
C SER A 303 -21.96 7.53 17.09
N PHE A 304 -22.66 7.01 16.09
CA PHE A 304 -24.03 7.39 15.76
C PHE A 304 -24.77 6.23 15.09
N THR A 305 -26.10 6.26 15.20
CA THR A 305 -26.97 5.28 14.57
C THR A 305 -27.18 5.60 13.10
N VAL A 306 -27.07 4.58 12.26
CA VAL A 306 -27.43 4.64 10.84
C VAL A 306 -28.66 3.76 10.62
N SER A 307 -29.68 4.30 9.97
CA SER A 307 -30.89 3.53 9.66
C SER A 307 -31.18 3.61 8.16
N VAL A 308 -31.43 2.46 7.55
CA VAL A 308 -31.88 2.34 6.16
C VAL A 308 -33.33 1.86 6.20
N PRO A 309 -34.29 2.63 5.65
CA PRO A 309 -35.71 2.32 5.74
C PRO A 309 -36.08 1.10 4.90
N GLU A 310 -37.24 0.52 5.21
CA GLU A 310 -37.85 -0.53 4.39
C GLU A 310 -38.14 0.04 2.99
N GLY A 311 -37.59 -0.59 1.94
CA GLY A 311 -37.63 -0.07 0.57
C GLY A 311 -36.54 0.96 0.22
N GLY A 312 -35.62 1.27 1.14
CA GLY A 312 -34.52 2.21 0.94
C GLY A 312 -33.29 1.61 0.25
N ASN A 313 -33.44 0.88 -0.86
CA ASN A 313 -32.28 0.56 -1.70
C ASN A 313 -31.60 1.85 -2.14
N ASP A 314 -30.27 1.86 -2.20
CA ASP A 314 -29.46 3.04 -2.47
C ASP A 314 -29.66 4.21 -1.47
N THR A 315 -29.99 3.92 -0.21
CA THR A 315 -30.08 4.97 0.83
C THR A 315 -28.73 5.62 1.00
N ARG A 316 -28.64 6.90 0.63
CA ARG A 316 -27.43 7.69 0.77
C ARG A 316 -27.31 8.23 2.18
N VAL A 317 -26.21 7.88 2.85
CA VAL A 317 -25.88 8.36 4.19
C VAL A 317 -24.58 9.13 4.13
N ASP A 318 -24.60 10.37 4.61
CA ASP A 318 -23.44 11.26 4.66
C ASP A 318 -22.66 11.03 5.96
N PHE A 319 -21.34 10.90 5.84
CA PHE A 319 -20.40 10.66 6.91
C PHE A 319 -19.39 11.80 6.96
N THR A 320 -19.27 12.44 8.13
CA THR A 320 -18.30 13.53 8.37
C THR A 320 -17.32 13.14 9.47
N PRO A 321 -16.02 13.01 9.15
CA PRO A 321 -14.99 12.71 10.14
C PRO A 321 -14.84 13.83 11.19
N PRO A 322 -14.33 13.52 12.40
CA PRO A 322 -14.15 14.51 13.46
C PRO A 322 -13.20 15.68 13.09
N THR A 323 -12.20 15.44 12.24
CA THR A 323 -11.28 16.47 11.73
C THR A 323 -11.00 16.27 10.24
N THR A 324 -10.54 17.33 9.56
CA THR A 324 -10.33 17.33 8.10
C THR A 324 -9.22 18.32 7.70
N GLY A 325 -8.67 18.17 6.50
CA GLY A 325 -7.92 19.22 5.79
C GLY A 325 -6.47 18.89 5.44
N SER A 326 -5.91 17.80 5.98
CA SER A 326 -4.57 17.32 5.62
C SER A 326 -4.43 15.83 5.90
N ILE A 327 -3.34 15.24 5.41
CA ILE A 327 -2.95 13.84 5.67
C ILE A 327 -2.84 13.48 7.16
N ASP A 328 -2.70 14.47 8.05
CA ASP A 328 -2.65 14.25 9.50
C ASP A 328 -4.03 14.01 10.12
N ASN A 329 -5.11 14.25 9.35
CA ASN A 329 -6.50 14.14 9.77
C ASN A 329 -7.15 12.85 9.25
N ASP A 330 -6.40 11.76 9.19
CA ASP A 330 -6.90 10.48 8.68
C ASP A 330 -7.91 9.79 9.62
N TRP A 331 -8.95 9.19 9.07
CA TRP A 331 -9.98 8.51 9.86
C TRP A 331 -10.45 7.23 9.20
N LEU A 332 -10.86 6.28 10.04
CA LEU A 332 -11.50 5.04 9.61
C LEU A 332 -12.92 4.99 10.18
N LEU A 333 -13.91 4.93 9.31
CA LEU A 333 -15.29 4.65 9.70
C LEU A 333 -15.45 3.13 9.86
N VAL A 334 -16.06 2.71 10.96
CA VAL A 334 -16.56 1.36 11.19
C VAL A 334 -18.08 1.42 11.22
N LEU A 335 -18.74 0.78 10.26
CA LEU A 335 -20.20 0.70 10.22
C LEU A 335 -20.63 -0.77 10.29
N GLU A 336 -21.43 -1.10 11.29
CA GLU A 336 -21.91 -2.45 11.58
C GLU A 336 -23.43 -2.41 11.71
N PHE A 337 -24.13 -3.34 11.06
CA PHE A 337 -25.59 -3.40 11.02
C PHE A 337 -26.20 -4.57 11.77
#